data_AF-A0A941GMU0-F1
#
_entry.id   AF-A0A941GMU0-F1
#
_cell.length_a   1.000
_cell.length_b   1.000
_cell.length_c   1.000
_cell.angle_alpha   90.00
_cell.angle_beta   90.00
_cell.angle_gamma   90.00
#
_symmetry.space_group_name_H-M   'P 1'
#
loop_
_entity.id
_entity.type
_entity.pdbx_description
1 polymer ?
#
loop_
_entity_poly.entity_id
_entity_poly.type
_entity_poly.pdbx_seq_one_letter_code
_entity_poly.pdbx_strand_id
1 'polypeptide(L)'
;MNQNAHQPRPGDVVLGNQLPQPINAAVLGGLAGVKQRLKLVSDGDETIMYLLLEALNYGAAGEDFVFHFLTTSSGRIGLKAYDLLWRWGDLATKQEMVKYFCGMAEEIELVII
;
A
#
# COMPACT_ATOMS: atom_id res chain seq x y z
N MET A 1 -26.46 -39.81 22.10
CA MET A 1 -25.68 -40.02 20.84
C MET A 1 -26.37 -39.14 19.79
N ASN A 2 -25.74 -38.24 19.05
CA ASN A 2 -24.44 -38.34 18.38
C ASN A 2 -23.84 -36.95 18.16
N GLN A 3 -22.51 -36.89 18.16
CA GLN A 3 -21.67 -35.69 18.14
C GLN A 3 -21.30 -35.28 16.70
N ASN A 4 -21.28 -33.96 16.43
CA ASN A 4 -20.45 -33.29 15.42
C ASN A 4 -20.29 -33.96 14.05
N ALA A 5 -21.37 -34.09 13.28
CA ALA A 5 -21.37 -34.70 11.94
C ALA A 5 -20.76 -33.83 10.80
N HIS A 6 -20.19 -32.66 11.10
CA HIS A 6 -19.76 -31.69 10.07
C HIS A 6 -18.31 -31.21 10.20
N GLN A 7 -17.49 -31.81 11.07
CA GLN A 7 -16.07 -31.49 11.09
C GLN A 7 -15.28 -32.41 10.15
N PRO A 8 -14.54 -31.86 9.18
CA PRO A 8 -13.70 -32.66 8.31
C PRO A 8 -12.65 -33.40 9.13
N ARG A 9 -12.43 -34.67 8.78
CA ARG A 9 -11.44 -35.54 9.45
C ARG A 9 -10.04 -35.25 8.91
N PRO A 10 -8.97 -35.63 9.63
CA PRO A 10 -7.62 -35.59 9.06
C PRO A 10 -7.57 -36.41 7.77
N GLY A 11 -7.25 -35.76 6.65
CA GLY A 11 -7.25 -36.36 5.30
C GLY A 11 -8.52 -36.12 4.47
N ASP A 12 -9.52 -35.44 5.03
CA ASP A 12 -10.69 -35.00 4.27
C ASP A 12 -10.28 -33.86 3.33
N VAL A 13 -10.47 -34.06 2.02
CA VAL A 13 -10.12 -33.07 1.00
C VAL A 13 -11.13 -31.94 1.09
N VAL A 14 -10.69 -30.79 1.62
CA VAL A 14 -11.48 -29.56 1.53
C VAL A 14 -11.44 -29.10 0.08
N LEU A 15 -12.53 -29.34 -0.66
CA LEU A 15 -12.71 -28.79 -2.00
C LEU A 15 -12.71 -27.27 -1.89
N GLY A 16 -11.62 -26.63 -2.31
CA GLY A 16 -11.62 -25.19 -2.56
C GLY A 16 -12.76 -24.83 -3.51
N ASN A 17 -13.26 -23.61 -3.43
CA ASN A 17 -14.37 -23.11 -4.25
C ASN A 17 -14.18 -23.50 -5.72
N GLN A 18 -15.09 -24.33 -6.26
CA GLN A 18 -15.05 -24.85 -7.63
C GLN A 18 -15.56 -23.83 -8.66
N LEU A 19 -15.93 -22.63 -8.22
CA LEU A 19 -16.24 -21.55 -9.15
C LEU A 19 -14.98 -21.23 -9.96
N PRO A 20 -15.08 -21.08 -11.30
CA PRO A 20 -13.98 -20.60 -12.11
C PRO A 20 -13.55 -19.27 -11.50
N GLN A 21 -12.36 -19.25 -10.90
CA GLN A 21 -11.77 -18.00 -10.46
C GLN A 21 -11.71 -17.13 -11.72
N PRO A 22 -12.21 -15.87 -11.68
CA PRO A 22 -12.00 -14.95 -12.78
C PRO A 22 -10.55 -15.09 -13.23
N ILE A 23 -10.28 -15.07 -14.54
CA ILE A 23 -8.92 -15.32 -15.06
C ILE A 23 -7.87 -14.34 -14.47
N ASN A 24 -8.35 -13.25 -13.83
CA ASN A 24 -7.58 -12.24 -13.12
C ASN A 24 -7.73 -12.27 -11.59
N ALA A 25 -8.37 -13.29 -11.00
CA ALA A 25 -8.47 -13.50 -9.56
C ALA A 25 -7.16 -14.09 -9.05
N ALA A 26 -6.07 -13.34 -9.24
CA ALA A 26 -4.85 -13.56 -8.49
C ALA A 26 -5.17 -13.27 -7.01
N VAL A 27 -4.80 -14.19 -6.13
CA VAL A 27 -4.70 -13.90 -4.69
C VAL A 27 -3.50 -12.96 -4.55
N LEU A 28 -3.74 -11.65 -4.75
CA LEU A 28 -2.72 -10.63 -4.61
C LEU A 28 -2.41 -10.47 -3.12
N GLY A 29 -1.50 -11.31 -2.65
CA GLY A 29 -0.81 -11.09 -1.38
C GLY A 29 0.29 -10.05 -1.53
N GLY A 30 0.99 -9.79 -0.43
CA GLY A 30 2.16 -8.92 -0.45
C GLY A 30 1.84 -7.46 -0.83
N LEU A 31 2.87 -6.73 -1.27
CA LEU A 31 2.76 -5.36 -1.76
C LEU A 31 1.82 -5.22 -2.97
N ALA A 32 1.72 -6.24 -3.83
CA ALA A 32 0.78 -6.25 -4.95
C ALA A 32 -0.68 -6.19 -4.48
N GLY A 33 -0.99 -6.91 -3.40
CA GLY A 33 -2.29 -6.84 -2.71
C GLY A 33 -2.59 -5.45 -2.15
N VAL A 34 -1.60 -4.84 -1.49
CA VAL A 34 -1.72 -3.48 -0.96
C VAL A 34 -2.04 -2.49 -2.08
N LYS A 35 -1.28 -2.53 -3.18
CA LYS A 35 -1.49 -1.66 -4.36
C LYS A 35 -2.89 -1.85 -4.95
N GLN A 36 -3.37 -3.08 -5.04
CA GLN A 36 -4.71 -3.35 -5.57
C GLN A 36 -5.80 -2.82 -4.64
N ARG A 37 -5.70 -3.06 -3.32
CA ARG A 37 -6.67 -2.54 -2.35
C ARG A 37 -6.70 -1.02 -2.36
N LEU A 38 -5.54 -0.37 -2.47
CA LEU A 38 -5.47 1.10 -2.52
C LEU A 38 -6.23 1.68 -3.73
N LYS A 39 -6.14 1.04 -4.90
CA LYS A 39 -6.89 1.46 -6.10
C LYS A 39 -8.40 1.34 -5.96
N LEU A 40 -8.88 0.50 -5.04
CA LEU A 40 -10.31 0.28 -4.81
C LEU A 40 -10.90 1.20 -3.75
N VAL A 41 -10.06 1.99 -3.06
CA VAL A 41 -10.55 2.94 -2.04
C VAL A 41 -11.25 4.11 -2.74
N SER A 42 -12.56 4.22 -2.53
CA SER A 42 -13.37 5.32 -3.06
C SER A 42 -13.39 6.54 -2.13
N ASP A 43 -13.30 6.31 -0.82
CA ASP A 43 -13.24 7.30 0.25
C ASP A 43 -12.65 6.63 1.49
N GLY A 44 -12.04 7.40 2.38
CA GLY A 44 -11.43 6.88 3.61
C GLY A 44 -9.95 7.24 3.73
N ASP A 45 -9.75 8.47 4.17
CA ASP A 45 -8.46 9.05 4.52
C ASP A 45 -7.65 8.16 5.50
N GLU A 46 -8.33 7.40 6.36
CA GLU A 46 -7.73 6.43 7.29
C GLU A 46 -7.38 5.10 6.60
N THR A 47 -8.26 4.59 5.73
CA THR A 47 -8.02 3.36 4.96
C THR A 47 -6.77 3.49 4.09
N ILE A 48 -6.60 4.64 3.42
CA ILE A 48 -5.39 4.95 2.66
C ILE A 48 -4.16 4.91 3.57
N MET A 49 -4.22 5.56 4.72
CA MET A 49 -3.11 5.60 5.68
C MET A 49 -2.71 4.19 6.16
N TYR A 50 -3.67 3.33 6.50
CA TYR A 50 -3.39 1.95 6.90
C TYR A 50 -2.72 1.15 5.78
N LEU A 51 -3.17 1.31 4.53
CA LEU A 51 -2.56 0.62 3.38
C LEU A 51 -1.15 1.13 3.08
N LEU A 52 -0.89 2.44 3.20
CA LEU A 52 0.45 2.98 3.04
C LEU A 52 1.39 2.50 4.17
N LEU A 53 0.90 2.45 5.41
CA LEU A 53 1.68 1.88 6.52
C LEU A 53 1.96 0.39 6.30
N GLU A 54 0.99 -0.38 5.80
CA GLU A 54 1.19 -1.78 5.43
C GLU A 54 2.27 -1.93 4.35
N ALA A 55 2.31 -1.02 3.36
CA ALA A 55 3.32 -1.02 2.31
C ALA A 55 4.74 -0.89 2.87
N LEU A 56 4.95 -0.09 3.92
CA LEU A 56 6.28 0.09 4.54
C LEU A 56 6.86 -1.21 5.12
N ASN A 57 6.02 -2.20 5.46
CA ASN A 57 6.50 -3.51 5.92
C ASN A 57 7.21 -4.32 4.82
N TYR A 58 7.18 -3.87 3.57
CA TYR A 58 7.85 -4.50 2.43
C TYR A 58 9.24 -3.90 2.13
N GLY A 59 9.81 -3.14 3.06
CA GLY A 59 11.15 -2.56 2.95
C GLY A 59 11.26 -1.53 1.83
N ALA A 60 12.41 -1.50 1.13
CA ALA A 60 12.67 -0.52 0.06
C ALA A 60 11.56 -0.46 -1.01
N ALA A 61 11.05 -1.61 -1.47
CA ALA A 61 9.97 -1.63 -2.45
C ALA A 61 8.65 -1.00 -1.92
N GLY A 62 8.45 -1.07 -0.61
CA GLY A 62 7.37 -0.41 0.10
C GLY A 62 7.57 1.09 0.20
N GLU A 63 8.76 1.51 0.61
CA GLU A 63 9.15 2.92 0.71
C GLU A 63 9.08 3.62 -0.65
N ASP A 64 9.62 3.00 -1.72
CA ASP A 64 9.52 3.49 -3.10
C ASP A 64 8.07 3.69 -3.53
N PHE A 65 7.19 2.77 -3.14
CA PHE A 65 5.77 2.88 -3.47
C PHE A 65 5.09 4.03 -2.73
N VAL A 66 5.35 4.19 -1.43
CA VAL A 66 4.79 5.30 -0.63
C VAL A 66 5.36 6.63 -1.10
N PHE A 67 6.63 6.67 -1.52
CA PHE A 67 7.26 7.85 -2.09
C PHE A 67 6.63 8.22 -3.44
N HIS A 68 6.44 7.24 -4.34
CA HIS A 68 5.71 7.47 -5.58
C HIS A 68 4.28 8.00 -5.30
N PHE A 69 3.60 7.44 -4.31
CA PHE A 69 2.29 7.92 -3.89
C PHE A 69 2.33 9.37 -3.38
N LEU A 70 3.34 9.74 -2.57
CA LEU A 70 3.57 11.12 -2.13
C LEU A 70 3.73 12.08 -3.32
N THR A 71 4.52 11.71 -4.33
CA THR A 71 4.79 12.56 -5.51
C THR A 71 3.63 12.69 -6.49
N THR A 72 2.68 11.75 -6.48
CA THR A 72 1.55 11.71 -7.43
C THR A 72 0.22 12.13 -6.81
N SER A 73 0.16 12.25 -5.48
CA SER A 73 -1.02 12.68 -4.74
C SER A 73 -0.90 14.13 -4.28
N SER A 74 -2.04 14.78 -4.10
CA SER A 74 -2.12 16.18 -3.66
C SER A 74 -2.92 16.32 -2.37
N GLY A 75 -2.70 17.43 -1.65
CA GLY A 75 -3.48 17.79 -0.46
C GLY A 75 -3.23 16.86 0.73
N ARG A 76 -4.28 16.63 1.54
CA ARG A 76 -4.18 15.90 2.83
C ARG A 76 -3.63 14.48 2.69
N ILE A 77 -3.99 13.78 1.62
CA ILE A 77 -3.57 12.40 1.40
C ILE A 77 -2.07 12.30 1.10
N GLY A 78 -1.52 13.24 0.31
CA GLY A 78 -0.07 13.33 0.09
C GLY A 78 0.69 13.68 1.36
N LEU A 79 0.16 14.60 2.18
CA LEU A 79 0.76 14.92 3.49
C LEU A 79 0.85 13.70 4.41
N LYS A 80 -0.14 12.81 4.39
CA LYS A 80 -0.06 11.55 5.17
C LYS A 80 1.07 10.64 4.70
N ALA A 81 1.29 10.55 3.39
CA ALA A 81 2.42 9.77 2.85
C ALA A 81 3.76 10.37 3.27
N TYR A 82 3.87 11.71 3.26
CA TYR A 82 5.01 12.43 3.79
C TYR A 82 5.25 12.09 5.27
N ASP A 83 4.23 12.22 6.13
CA ASP A 83 4.34 11.97 7.56
C ASP A 83 4.78 10.53 7.87
N LEU A 84 4.29 9.57 7.08
CA LEU A 84 4.66 8.17 7.21
C LEU A 84 6.14 7.93 6.87
N LEU A 85 6.61 8.42 5.72
CA LEU A 85 8.00 8.27 5.31
C LEU A 85 8.96 9.01 6.25
N TRP A 86 8.58 10.20 6.71
CA TRP A 86 9.39 10.96 7.67
C TRP A 86 9.56 10.21 8.99
N ARG A 87 8.50 9.54 9.47
CA ARG A 87 8.53 8.84 10.75
C ARG A 87 9.17 7.46 10.66
N TRP A 88 8.89 6.71 9.60
CA TRP A 88 9.19 5.27 9.50
C TRP A 88 10.15 4.90 8.38
N GLY A 89 10.32 5.76 7.37
CA GLY A 89 11.24 5.51 6.26
C GLY A 89 12.69 5.55 6.71
N ASP A 90 13.54 4.90 5.91
CA ASP A 90 14.96 4.84 6.16
C ASP A 90 15.66 6.19 5.88
N LEU A 91 16.97 6.24 6.16
CA LEU A 91 17.76 7.46 5.93
C LEU A 91 17.83 7.84 4.44
N ALA A 92 17.90 6.86 3.54
CA ALA A 92 18.01 7.10 2.11
C ALA A 92 16.71 7.73 1.58
N THR A 93 15.57 7.18 1.97
CA THR A 93 14.23 7.70 1.65
C THR A 93 14.05 9.12 2.17
N LYS A 94 14.48 9.40 3.40
CA LYS A 94 14.44 10.77 3.95
C LYS A 94 15.30 11.75 3.16
N GLN A 95 16.50 11.35 2.75
CA GLN A 95 17.36 12.17 1.91
C GLN A 95 16.73 12.40 0.52
N GLU A 96 16.10 11.39 -0.05
CA GLU A 96 15.38 11.51 -1.32
C GLU A 96 14.21 12.48 -1.22
N MET A 97 13.42 12.43 -0.14
CA MET A 97 12.38 13.40 0.14
C MET A 97 12.93 14.83 0.21
N VAL A 98 14.02 15.05 0.96
CA VAL A 98 14.64 16.38 1.05
C VAL A 98 15.05 16.89 -0.33
N LYS A 99 15.69 16.04 -1.15
CA LYS A 99 16.08 16.41 -2.52
C LYS A 99 14.87 16.78 -3.38
N TYR A 100 13.81 15.98 -3.32
CA TYR A 100 12.57 16.22 -4.06
C TYR A 100 11.93 17.56 -3.70
N PHE A 101 11.75 17.85 -2.40
CA PHE A 101 11.16 19.13 -1.96
C PHE A 101 12.07 20.32 -2.21
N CYS A 102 13.38 20.15 -2.09
CA CYS A 102 14.35 21.22 -2.40
C CYS A 102 14.33 21.56 -3.90
N GLY A 103 14.30 20.56 -4.78
CA GLY A 103 14.22 20.78 -6.23
C GLY A 103 12.92 21.50 -6.65
N MET A 104 11.80 21.19 -6.01
CA MET A 104 10.54 21.93 -6.24
C MET A 104 10.64 23.40 -5.80
N ALA A 105 11.42 23.72 -4.76
CA ALA A 105 11.61 25.12 -4.34
C ALA A 105 12.40 25.93 -5.39
N GLU A 106 13.38 25.31 -6.05
CA GLU A 106 14.16 25.94 -7.13
C GLU A 106 13.32 26.16 -8.39
N GLU A 107 12.38 25.27 -8.72
CA GLU A 107 11.46 25.44 -9.86
C GLU A 107 10.45 26.58 -9.65
N ILE A 108 10.01 26.83 -8.42
CA ILE A 108 9.09 27.94 -8.11
C ILE A 108 9.79 29.29 -8.25
N GLU A 109 11.07 29.39 -7.89
CA GLU A 109 11.84 30.64 -8.09
C GLU A 109 12.00 30.99 -9.58
N LEU A 110 12.12 29.99 -10.47
CA LEU A 110 12.27 30.19 -11.91
C LEU A 110 11.00 30.66 -12.64
N VAL A 111 9.82 30.46 -12.05
CA VAL A 111 8.53 30.86 -12.64
C VAL A 111 8.12 32.28 -12.23
N ILE A 112 8.79 32.87 -11.24
CA ILE A 112 8.45 34.18 -10.66
C ILE A 112 9.37 35.32 -11.19
N ILE A 113 10.33 35.01 -12.07
CA ILE A 113 11.27 35.97 -12.69
C ILE A 113 10.87 36.22 -14.15
#